data_AF-A0A0G1WUQ3-F1
#
_entry.id   AF-A0A0G1WUQ3-F1
#
_cell.length_a   1.000
_cell.length_b   1.000
_cell.length_c   1.000
_cell.angle_alpha   90.00
_cell.angle_beta   90.00
_cell.angle_gamma   90.00
#
_symmetry.space_group_name_H-M   'P 1'
#
loop_
_entity.id
_entity.type
_entity.pdbx_description
1 polymer ?
#
loop_
_entity_poly.entity_id
_entity_poly.type
_entity_poly.pdbx_seq_one_letter_code
_entity_poly.pdbx_strand_id
1 'polypeptide(L)'
;MMRDGVFYDLIPPSNIQGKIFDHVQCEYQVPNSPDEYVVHGVPRGGTDIESFVLRFSEDKGVRVTESKDQGPERNTHQNYE
;
A
#
# COMPACT_ATOMS: atom_id res chain seq x y z
N MET A 1 0.39 -11.94 13.02
CA MET A 1 -0.68 -10.98 13.33
C MET A 1 -0.26 -9.66 12.70
N MET A 2 -0.85 -9.29 11.56
CA MET A 2 -0.62 -7.97 10.95
C MET A 2 -1.25 -6.93 11.88
N ARG A 3 -0.47 -5.92 12.29
CA ARG A 3 -0.97 -4.81 13.10
C ARG A 3 -1.95 -4.00 12.25
N ASP A 4 -3.07 -3.58 12.84
CA ASP A 4 -3.96 -2.57 12.28
C ASP A 4 -3.12 -1.38 11.81
N GLY A 5 -2.99 -1.21 10.51
CA GLY A 5 -2.24 -0.10 9.95
C GLY A 5 -2.82 0.33 8.62
N VAL A 6 -2.51 1.56 8.25
CA VAL A 6 -3.07 2.21 7.07
C VAL A 6 -2.40 1.65 5.83
N PHE A 7 -3.23 1.12 4.91
CA PHE A 7 -2.81 0.68 3.60
C PHE A 7 -3.05 1.77 2.57
N TYR A 8 -2.17 1.80 1.57
CA TYR A 8 -2.14 2.77 0.52
C TYR A 8 -2.02 2.07 -0.83
N ASP A 9 -2.94 2.43 -1.73
CA ASP A 9 -2.98 1.89 -3.07
C ASP A 9 -2.01 2.65 -3.96
N LEU A 10 -1.22 1.91 -4.74
CA LEU A 10 -0.29 2.47 -5.71
C LEU A 10 -0.98 2.47 -7.07
N ILE A 11 -1.44 3.65 -7.49
CA ILE A 11 -2.10 3.85 -8.79
C ILE A 11 -1.30 4.85 -9.61
N PRO A 12 -0.65 4.45 -10.72
CA PRO A 12 -0.51 3.07 -11.20
C PRO A 12 0.39 2.22 -10.27
N PRO A 13 0.34 0.88 -10.39
CA PRO A 13 1.20 -0.01 -9.63
C PRO A 13 2.67 0.36 -9.81
N SER A 14 3.44 0.35 -8.72
CA SER A 14 4.84 0.76 -8.77
C SER A 14 5.76 -0.42 -9.03
N ASN A 15 6.72 -0.25 -9.94
CA ASN A 15 7.81 -1.20 -10.11
C ASN A 15 8.98 -0.79 -9.20
N ILE A 16 9.27 -1.61 -8.19
CA ILE A 16 10.35 -1.41 -7.23
C ILE A 16 11.27 -2.62 -7.34
N GLN A 17 12.54 -2.38 -7.70
CA GLN A 17 13.55 -3.44 -7.84
C GLN A 17 13.14 -4.60 -8.77
N GLY A 18 12.36 -4.32 -9.83
CA GLY A 18 11.89 -5.33 -10.78
C GLY A 18 10.63 -6.08 -10.34
N LYS A 19 10.07 -5.75 -9.16
CA LYS A 19 8.83 -6.32 -8.63
C LYS A 19 7.70 -5.29 -8.67
N ILE A 20 6.49 -5.74 -8.93
CA ILE A 20 5.31 -4.87 -9.04
C ILE A 20 4.56 -4.88 -7.71
N PHE A 21 4.27 -3.71 -7.18
CA PHE A 21 3.49 -3.52 -5.95
C PHE A 21 2.22 -2.75 -6.26
N ASP A 22 1.09 -3.31 -5.85
CA ASP A 22 -0.24 -2.72 -5.97
C ASP A 22 -0.63 -1.96 -4.69
N HIS A 23 -0.21 -2.46 -3.53
CA HIS A 23 -0.58 -1.93 -2.22
C HIS A 23 0.62 -1.95 -1.27
N VAL A 24 0.70 -0.95 -0.40
CA VAL A 24 1.73 -0.86 0.64
C VAL A 24 1.14 -0.37 1.96
N GLN A 25 1.76 -0.74 3.07
CA GLN A 25 1.46 -0.25 4.41
C GLN A 25 2.59 0.66 4.87
N CYS A 26 2.30 1.90 5.28
CA CYS A 26 3.34 2.76 5.86
C CYS A 26 3.61 2.38 7.31
N GLU A 27 4.89 2.28 7.66
CA GLU A 27 5.33 2.06 9.04
C GLU A 27 5.68 3.38 9.72
N TYR A 28 6.62 4.14 9.16
CA TYR A 28 7.04 5.44 9.68
C TYR A 28 7.65 6.33 8.58
N GLN A 29 7.62 7.65 8.81
CA GLN A 29 8.28 8.65 7.97
C GLN A 29 9.79 8.66 8.26
N VAL A 30 10.61 8.77 7.22
CA VAL A 30 12.07 8.82 7.35
C VAL A 30 12.47 10.13 8.05
N PRO A 31 13.29 10.08 9.12
CA PRO A 31 13.74 11.29 9.80
C PRO A 31 14.47 12.25 8.86
N ASN A 32 14.09 13.53 8.88
CA ASN A 32 14.60 14.60 8.02
C ASN A 32 14.25 14.49 6.53
N SER A 33 13.41 13.54 6.12
CA SER A 33 12.88 13.41 4.75
C SER A 33 11.35 13.38 4.78
N PRO A 34 10.67 14.54 4.71
CA PRO A 34 9.21 14.60 4.89
C PRO A 34 8.42 13.86 3.79
N ASP A 35 9.01 13.63 2.62
CA ASP A 35 8.34 12.95 1.51
C ASP A 35 8.60 11.43 1.50
N GLU A 36 9.46 10.92 2.39
CA GLU A 36 9.93 9.54 2.36
C GLU A 36 9.37 8.73 3.53
N TYR A 37 8.88 7.54 3.21
CA TYR A 37 8.26 6.65 4.17
C TYR A 37 8.82 5.25 4.01
N VAL A 38 9.08 4.60 5.14
CA VAL A 38 9.33 3.16 5.16
C VAL A 38 7.99 2.47 5.04
N VAL A 39 7.83 1.67 3.99
CA VAL A 39 6.61 0.95 3.68
C VAL A 39 6.85 -0.55 3.56
N HIS A 40 5.80 -1.33 3.79
CA HIS A 40 5.77 -2.78 3.62
C HIS A 40 4.80 -3.13 2.51
N GLY A 41 5.22 -3.96 1.55
CA GLY A 41 4.35 -4.42 0.47
C GLY A 41 4.61 -5.88 0.17
N VAL A 42 3.60 -6.56 -0.38
CA VAL A 42 3.77 -7.89 -0.97
C VAL A 42 3.78 -7.71 -2.49
N PRO A 43 4.83 -8.16 -3.20
CA PRO A 43 4.88 -8.02 -4.64
C PRO A 43 3.84 -8.93 -5.30
N ARG A 44 3.34 -8.53 -6.47
CA ARG A 44 2.38 -9.31 -7.23
C ARG A 44 2.95 -10.69 -7.55
N GLY A 45 2.24 -11.74 -7.12
CA GLY A 45 2.66 -13.14 -7.28
C GLY A 45 3.67 -13.64 -6.25
N GLY A 46 4.09 -12.79 -5.31
CA GLY A 46 4.87 -13.19 -4.14
C GLY A 46 4.00 -13.43 -2.91
N THR A 47 4.58 -14.06 -1.89
CA THR A 47 3.95 -14.27 -0.58
C THR A 47 4.70 -13.58 0.55
N ASP A 48 5.94 -13.18 0.31
CA ASP A 48 6.81 -12.58 1.31
C ASP A 48 6.59 -11.06 1.36
N ILE A 49 6.53 -10.53 2.58
CA ILE A 49 6.44 -9.09 2.82
C ILE A 49 7.83 -8.49 2.65
N GLU A 50 7.93 -7.42 1.87
CA GLU A 50 9.16 -6.68 1.63
C GLU A 50 9.04 -5.25 2.13
N SER A 51 10.11 -4.76 2.74
CA SER A 51 10.20 -3.39 3.27
C SER A 51 11.08 -2.53 2.35
N PHE A 52 10.60 -1.35 1.98
CA PHE A 52 11.35 -0.41 1.15
C PHE A 52 10.97 1.04 1.46
N VAL A 53 11.81 1.98 1.03
CA VAL A 53 11.51 3.41 1.15
C VAL A 53 10.71 3.84 -0.08
N LEU A 54 9.52 4.37 0.13
CA LEU A 54 8.70 4.99 -0.91
C LEU A 54 8.68 6.50 -0.71
N ARG A 55 8.91 7.24 -1.78
CA ARG A 55 8.76 8.69 -1.80
C ARG A 55 7.37 9.06 -2.35
N PHE A 56 6.50 9.62 -1.52
CA PHE A 56 5.21 10.14 -1.97
C PHE A 56 5.41 11.55 -2.53
N SER A 57 5.72 11.65 -3.83
CA SER A 57 5.71 12.92 -4.55
C SER A 57 4.45 13.00 -5.41
N GLU A 58 3.70 14.10 -5.33
CA GLU A 58 2.49 14.35 -6.15
C GLU A 58 2.74 14.12 -7.65
N ASP A 59 3.95 14.38 -8.13
CA ASP A 59 4.42 14.17 -9.51
C ASP A 59 4.35 12.73 -10.02
N LYS A 60 4.42 11.72 -9.14
CA LYS A 60 4.43 10.30 -9.56
C LYS A 60 3.05 9.68 -9.73
N GLY A 61 1.98 10.45 -9.54
CA GLY A 61 0.61 10.02 -9.75
C GLY A 61 0.07 9.04 -8.71
N VAL A 62 0.90 8.62 -7.73
CA VAL A 62 0.50 7.71 -6.65
C VAL A 62 -0.55 8.41 -5.79
N ARG A 63 -1.82 8.08 -6.06
CA ARG A 63 -2.94 8.53 -5.25
C ARG A 63 -3.07 7.63 -4.03
N VAL A 64 -2.67 8.19 -2.90
CA VAL A 64 -2.71 7.59 -1.58
C VAL A 64 -4.09 7.81 -1.00
N THR A 65 -5.02 6.87 -1.18
CA THR A 65 -6.31 6.87 -0.48
C THR A 65 -6.19 6.03 0.79
N GLU A 66 -6.59 6.59 1.94
CA GLU A 66 -6.72 5.84 3.19
C GLU A 66 -7.81 4.78 3.01
N SER A 67 -7.42 3.51 2.91
CA SER A 67 -8.35 2.37 2.87
C SER A 67 -8.44 1.75 4.27
N LYS A 68 -9.61 1.87 4.90
CA LYS A 68 -9.91 1.30 6.23
C LYS A 68 -10.19 -0.21 6.23
N ASP A 69 -10.31 -0.83 5.07
CA ASP A 69 -10.68 -2.23 4.94
C ASP A 69 -9.63 -3.02 4.17
N GLN A 70 -8.88 -3.86 4.89
CA GLN A 70 -8.42 -5.15 4.37
C GLN A 70 -9.17 -6.25 5.12
N GLY A 71 -10.51 -6.22 5.05
CA GLY A 71 -11.32 -7.39 5.33
C GLY A 71 -11.31 -8.32 4.11
N PRO A 72 -11.32 -9.66 4.27
CA PRO A 72 -11.70 -10.53 3.16
C PRO A 72 -13.07 -10.05 2.70
N GLU A 73 -13.25 -9.77 1.41
CA GLU A 73 -14.51 -9.30 0.84
C GLU A 73 -15.66 -10.14 1.39
N ARG A 74 -16.36 -9.62 2.41
CA ARG A 74 -17.67 -10.10 2.79
C ARG A 74 -18.57 -9.60 1.69
N ASN A 75 -18.68 -10.46 0.68
CA ASN A 75 -19.66 -10.43 -0.38
C ASN A 75 -21.05 -10.20 0.24
N THR A 76 -21.39 -8.94 0.46
CA THR A 76 -22.74 -8.51 0.81
C THR A 76 -23.32 -7.99 -0.48
N HIS A 77 -23.72 -8.96 -1.32
CA HIS A 77 -24.85 -8.76 -2.21
C HIS A 77 -26.02 -8.27 -1.34
N GLN A 78 -26.16 -6.95 -1.23
CA GLN A 78 -27.43 -6.34 -0.89
C GLN A 78 -28.34 -6.53 -2.11
N ASN A 79 -29.02 -7.67 -2.16
CA ASN A 79 -30.27 -7.76 -2.89
C ASN A 79 -31.30 -7.01 -2.05
N TYR A 80 -31.58 -5.77 -2.43
CA TYR A 80 -32.88 -5.18 -2.19
C TYR A 80 -33.79 -5.63 -3.33
N GLU A 81 -34.67 -6.60 -3.07
CA GLU A 81 -36.07 -6.67 -3.53
C GLU A 81 -36.86 -7.58 -2.59
#